data_AF-A0A524MVM1-F1
#
_entry.id   AF-A0A524MVM1-F1
#
_cell.length_a   1.000
_cell.length_b   1.000
_cell.length_c   1.000
_cell.angle_alpha   90.00
_cell.angle_beta   90.00
_cell.angle_gamma   90.00
#
_symmetry.space_group_name_H-M   'P 1'
#
loop_
_entity.id
_entity.type
_entity.pdbx_description
1 polymer ?
#
loop_
_entity_poly.entity_id
_entity_poly.type
_entity_poly.pdbx_seq_one_letter_code
_entity_poly.pdbx_strand_id
1 'polypeptide(L)'
;MLCAVFVCLSSVVVSAVIADWLICGKCGYENDADGKFCSHCGESLAGAQEISAEQTSEPVPDVISEVAKPEAPLSIEPGVIEAELQEVSEFLKKRNGWVAKLFCENAMALNMLAEDGEQRWERVLKLLSDCEKAVRRTGKACPDCGGTGRLGRKMDSVTTSGTTVEMTLPDAACPRCRGSGRMVGVNALSVIKEQRNAAVKDYALLRTSRRWVSVGRAWVPPEYDRKLGIRQTCILKRTTGAMCEACLGLGRSGCTACNGTGAVKCDEEGCEDGIIVKQVAGLGGDGDQAWRKEHVMRSKCPACGGKGLQACPDCVGRASVACETCGGTGMRVICRKCDGQGFATCRKCAGSGRYRDRECASCRGEGVAICSTCLGDGRATDKKRN
;
A
#
# COMPACT_ATOMS: atom_id res chain seq x y z
N MET A 1 12.79 -40.25 -52.49
CA MET A 1 11.62 -39.36 -52.41
C MET A 1 11.46 -38.97 -50.94
N LEU A 2 12.22 -38.01 -50.41
CA LEU A 2 11.99 -36.56 -50.47
C LEU A 2 10.57 -36.16 -50.06
N CYS A 3 10.40 -35.76 -48.80
CA CYS A 3 9.54 -34.65 -48.40
C CYS A 3 10.00 -34.14 -47.03
N ALA A 4 10.97 -33.23 -47.05
CA ALA A 4 11.36 -32.42 -45.90
C ALA A 4 10.32 -31.31 -45.73
N VAL A 5 9.61 -31.30 -44.60
CA VAL A 5 8.85 -30.13 -44.15
C VAL A 5 9.69 -29.45 -43.08
N PHE A 6 10.34 -28.36 -43.49
CA PHE A 6 11.02 -27.42 -42.61
C PHE A 6 9.98 -26.77 -41.69
N VAL A 7 10.02 -27.09 -40.39
CA VAL A 7 9.37 -26.28 -39.36
C VAL A 7 10.45 -25.37 -38.78
N CYS A 8 10.43 -24.10 -39.18
CA CYS A 8 11.20 -23.03 -38.57
C CYS A 8 10.77 -22.88 -37.10
N LEU A 9 11.54 -23.46 -36.18
CA LEU A 9 11.53 -23.10 -34.77
C LEU A 9 12.27 -21.76 -34.63
N SER A 10 11.54 -20.67 -34.82
CA SER A 10 11.98 -19.34 -34.40
C SER A 10 11.94 -19.28 -32.88
N SER A 11 13.10 -19.50 -32.27
CA SER A 11 13.38 -19.28 -30.86
C SER A 11 13.16 -17.80 -30.53
N VAL A 12 11.97 -17.44 -30.04
CA VAL A 12 11.77 -16.15 -29.38
C VAL A 12 12.50 -16.24 -28.05
N VAL A 13 13.75 -15.77 -28.04
CA VAL A 13 14.47 -15.47 -26.80
C VAL A 13 13.73 -14.31 -26.16
N VAL A 14 12.83 -14.61 -25.23
CA VAL A 14 12.27 -13.59 -24.33
C VAL A 14 13.44 -13.18 -23.43
N SER A 15 14.13 -12.12 -23.82
CA SER A 15 15.03 -11.40 -22.92
C SER A 15 14.17 -10.84 -21.79
N ALA A 16 14.07 -11.61 -20.71
CA ALA A 16 13.63 -11.09 -19.43
C ALA A 16 14.66 -10.04 -19.02
N VAL A 17 14.31 -8.77 -19.18
CA VAL A 17 15.03 -7.68 -18.54
C VAL A 17 14.73 -7.85 -17.05
N ILE A 18 15.59 -8.59 -16.35
CA ILE A 18 15.60 -8.60 -14.89
C ILE A 18 16.03 -7.19 -14.52
N ALA A 19 15.08 -6.37 -14.09
CA ALA A 19 15.40 -5.10 -13.44
C ALA A 19 16.01 -5.48 -12.09
N ASP A 20 17.33 -5.42 -11.99
CA ASP A 20 18.01 -5.64 -10.72
C ASP A 20 17.57 -4.55 -9.74
N TRP A 21 16.92 -4.95 -8.64
CA TRP A 21 16.50 -4.04 -7.58
C TRP A 21 17.45 -4.18 -6.39
N LEU A 22 17.96 -3.04 -5.91
CA LEU A 22 18.79 -2.98 -4.71
C LEU A 22 17.90 -2.91 -3.47
N ILE A 23 17.82 -4.01 -2.73
CA ILE A 23 17.15 -4.01 -1.43
C ILE A 23 18.09 -3.40 -0.41
N CYS A 24 17.66 -2.31 0.22
CA CYS A 24 18.46 -1.70 1.27
C CYS A 24 18.48 -2.57 2.53
N GLY A 25 19.68 -2.89 3.02
CA GLY A 25 19.87 -3.65 4.26
C GLY A 25 19.33 -2.97 5.53
N LYS A 26 19.11 -1.66 5.53
CA LYS A 26 18.58 -0.91 6.69
C LYS A 26 17.07 -0.75 6.68
N CYS A 27 16.50 -0.40 5.53
CA CYS A 27 15.08 -0.05 5.41
C CYS A 27 14.24 -1.18 4.79
N GLY A 28 14.86 -2.20 4.20
CA GLY A 28 14.20 -3.27 3.43
C GLY A 28 13.52 -2.79 2.15
N TYR A 29 13.69 -1.51 1.78
CA TYR A 29 13.06 -0.91 0.62
C TYR A 29 13.79 -1.29 -0.66
N GLU A 30 13.03 -1.60 -1.70
CA GLU A 30 13.51 -1.87 -3.05
C GLU A 30 13.89 -0.56 -3.74
N ASN A 31 15.15 -0.44 -4.16
CA ASN A 31 15.69 0.73 -4.84
C ASN A 31 16.07 0.37 -6.27
N ASP A 32 16.12 1.37 -7.13
CA ASP A 32 16.67 1.23 -8.48
C ASP A 32 18.13 0.74 -8.41
N ALA A 33 18.55 -0.05 -9.40
CA ALA A 33 19.90 -0.64 -9.49
C ALA A 33 21.04 0.38 -9.35
N ASP A 34 20.82 1.61 -9.81
CA ASP A 34 21.82 2.68 -9.85
C ASP A 34 21.75 3.61 -8.63
N GLY A 35 20.89 3.31 -7.65
CA GLY A 35 20.70 4.12 -6.47
C GLY A 35 21.93 4.11 -5.56
N LYS A 36 22.56 5.27 -5.34
CA LYS A 36 23.68 5.40 -4.37
C LYS A 36 23.23 5.35 -2.90
N PHE A 37 21.94 5.62 -2.65
CA PHE A 37 21.33 5.68 -1.31
C PHE A 37 19.89 5.13 -1.31
N CYS A 38 19.42 4.53 -0.21
CA CYS A 38 18.04 4.04 -0.05
C CYS A 38 17.08 5.21 -0.21
N SER A 39 16.23 5.16 -1.23
CA SER A 39 15.19 6.14 -1.54
C SER A 39 14.10 6.23 -0.46
N HIS A 40 14.07 5.28 0.47
CA HIS A 40 13.21 5.29 1.66
C HIS A 40 13.90 5.92 2.88
N CYS A 41 15.01 5.36 3.38
CA CYS A 41 15.67 5.81 4.61
C CYS A 41 16.91 6.69 4.42
N GLY A 42 17.49 6.76 3.21
CA GLY A 42 18.70 7.54 2.90
C GLY A 42 20.02 6.88 3.27
N GLU A 43 20.03 5.62 3.72
CA GLU A 43 21.25 4.84 3.96
C GLU A 43 22.04 4.64 2.67
N SER A 44 23.38 4.58 2.73
CA SER A 44 24.14 4.27 1.51
C SER A 44 23.83 2.85 1.04
N LEU A 45 23.67 2.70 -0.28
CA LEU A 45 23.51 1.39 -0.93
C LEU A 45 24.84 0.86 -1.49
N ALA A 46 25.93 1.59 -1.28
CA ALA A 46 27.27 1.13 -1.61
C ALA A 46 27.69 0.04 -0.62
N GLY A 47 27.40 -1.22 -0.95
CA GLY A 47 27.79 -2.34 -0.09
C GLY A 47 27.16 -3.68 -0.47
N ALA A 48 27.45 -4.19 -1.68
CA ALA A 48 27.27 -5.60 -2.01
C ALA A 48 28.33 -6.11 -3.01
N GLN A 49 29.59 -5.68 -2.89
CA GLN A 49 30.77 -6.46 -3.32
C GLN A 49 31.96 -6.06 -2.44
N GLU A 50 32.64 -7.06 -1.88
CA GLU A 50 33.84 -6.92 -1.04
C GLU A 50 35.05 -6.40 -1.85
N ILE A 51 36.00 -5.72 -1.19
CA ILE A 51 37.41 -6.13 -1.01
C ILE A 51 38.21 -5.05 -0.24
N SER A 52 38.78 -5.51 0.88
CA SER A 52 40.15 -5.33 1.42
C SER A 52 41.06 -4.14 1.05
N ALA A 53 41.63 -3.60 2.14
CA ALA A 53 43.03 -3.19 2.37
C ALA A 53 43.60 -1.86 1.82
N GLU A 54 43.96 -1.03 2.82
CA GLU A 54 45.27 -0.40 3.01
C GLU A 54 45.64 0.78 2.10
N GLN A 55 45.53 2.01 2.63
CA GLN A 55 46.60 3.00 2.48
C GLN A 55 46.77 3.83 3.75
N THR A 56 48.00 3.79 4.22
CA THR A 56 48.62 4.55 5.30
C THR A 56 48.77 6.03 4.94
N SER A 57 48.61 6.90 5.93
CA SER A 57 49.22 8.24 5.91
C SER A 57 49.71 8.60 7.32
N GLU A 58 50.98 8.94 7.41
CA GLU A 58 51.72 9.33 8.62
C GLU A 58 51.16 10.59 9.30
N PRO A 59 51.45 10.80 10.60
CA PRO A 59 50.78 11.80 11.42
C PRO A 59 51.40 13.20 11.26
N VAL A 60 50.55 14.21 11.15
CA VAL A 60 50.90 15.63 11.34
C VAL A 60 50.62 15.99 12.80
N PRO A 61 51.54 16.65 13.52
CA PRO A 61 51.45 16.78 14.97
C PRO A 61 50.33 17.69 15.46
N ASP A 62 49.74 17.25 16.56
CA ASP A 62 48.68 17.89 17.33
C ASP A 62 49.02 19.33 17.74
N VAL A 63 48.11 20.25 17.42
CA VAL A 63 47.85 21.42 18.26
C VAL A 63 46.46 21.23 18.84
N ILE A 64 46.45 20.81 20.10
CA ILE A 64 45.27 20.61 20.93
C ILE A 64 44.53 21.95 21.06
N SER A 65 43.35 22.04 20.45
CA SER A 65 42.26 22.77 21.07
C SER A 65 41.23 21.71 21.44
N GLU A 66 40.92 21.61 22.73
CA GLU A 66 39.80 20.83 23.27
C GLU A 66 38.49 21.35 22.65
N VAL A 67 38.20 20.91 21.43
CA VAL A 67 36.85 21.03 20.87
C VAL A 67 36.06 19.96 21.60
N ALA A 68 35.15 20.41 22.46
CA ALA A 68 34.13 19.57 23.07
C ALA A 68 33.62 18.57 22.03
N LYS A 69 33.76 17.27 22.35
CA LYS A 69 33.15 16.19 21.56
C LYS A 69 31.71 16.61 21.23
N PRO A 70 31.26 16.51 19.97
CA PRO A 70 29.86 16.78 19.67
C PRO A 70 29.02 15.89 20.60
N GLU A 71 28.08 16.50 21.32
CA GLU A 71 27.10 15.78 22.13
C GLU A 71 26.52 14.65 21.27
N ALA A 72 26.48 13.44 21.83
CA ALA A 72 26.00 12.27 21.11
C ALA A 72 24.63 12.59 20.46
N PRO A 73 24.41 12.22 19.18
CA PRO A 73 23.15 12.51 18.51
C PRO A 73 22.00 11.96 19.35
N LEU A 74 20.97 12.79 19.58
CA LEU A 74 19.80 12.45 20.39
C LEU A 74 19.26 11.06 20.00
N SER A 75 19.24 10.14 20.96
CA SER A 75 18.65 8.82 20.81
C SER A 75 17.26 8.79 21.46
N ILE A 76 16.27 8.28 20.75
CA ILE A 76 14.92 8.07 21.32
C ILE A 76 14.94 6.82 22.18
N GLU A 77 14.48 6.94 23.42
CA GLU A 77 14.37 5.82 24.35
C GLU A 77 13.47 4.71 23.77
N PRO A 78 13.92 3.44 23.76
CA PRO A 78 13.15 2.30 23.28
C PRO A 78 11.73 2.21 23.85
N GLY A 79 11.56 2.54 25.14
CA GLY A 79 10.27 2.50 25.82
C GLY A 79 9.20 3.41 25.20
N VAL A 80 9.61 4.53 24.60
CA VAL A 80 8.67 5.44 23.90
C VAL A 80 8.12 4.77 22.65
N ILE A 81 8.96 4.03 21.92
CA ILE A 81 8.58 3.33 20.70
C ILE A 81 7.72 2.12 21.04
N GLU A 82 8.08 1.38 22.10
CA GLU A 82 7.28 0.24 22.57
C GLU A 82 5.86 0.66 22.98
N ALA A 83 5.71 1.82 23.63
CA ALA A 83 4.40 2.39 23.93
C ALA A 83 3.58 2.69 22.66
N GLU A 84 4.20 3.21 21.59
CA GLU A 84 3.51 3.37 20.30
C GLU A 84 3.06 2.01 19.74
N LEU A 85 3.95 1.00 19.74
CA LEU A 85 3.67 -0.33 19.18
C LEU A 85 2.60 -1.10 19.95
N GLN A 86 2.50 -0.87 21.27
CA GLN A 86 1.42 -1.40 22.08
C GLN A 86 0.06 -0.85 21.62
N GLU A 87 -0.03 0.46 21.41
CA GLU A 87 -1.25 1.12 20.93
C GLU A 87 -1.66 0.62 19.53
N VAL A 88 -0.70 0.39 18.63
CA VAL A 88 -0.97 -0.25 17.32
C VAL A 88 -1.73 -1.56 17.52
N SER A 89 -1.23 -2.41 18.42
CA SER A 89 -1.81 -3.72 18.70
C SER A 89 -3.22 -3.61 19.29
N GLU A 90 -3.46 -2.61 20.14
CA GLU A 90 -4.78 -2.35 20.73
C GLU A 90 -5.80 -1.84 19.70
N PHE A 91 -5.42 -0.91 18.84
CA PHE A 91 -6.32 -0.40 17.79
C PHE A 91 -6.62 -1.46 16.73
N LEU A 92 -5.67 -2.35 16.41
CA LEU A 92 -5.93 -3.51 15.55
C LEU A 92 -6.96 -4.46 16.17
N LYS A 93 -6.86 -4.76 17.48
CA LYS A 93 -7.87 -5.56 18.20
C LYS A 93 -9.26 -4.93 18.13
N LYS A 94 -9.34 -3.60 18.23
CA LYS A 94 -10.58 -2.80 18.09
C LYS A 94 -11.05 -2.65 16.63
N ARG A 95 -10.38 -3.30 15.66
CA ARG A 95 -10.63 -3.18 14.20
C ARG A 95 -10.52 -1.75 13.66
N ASN A 96 -9.78 -0.88 14.33
CA ASN A 96 -9.47 0.47 13.85
C ASN A 96 -8.08 0.48 13.18
N GLY A 97 -8.03 -0.05 11.96
CA GLY A 97 -6.77 -0.19 11.22
C GLY A 97 -6.12 1.14 10.83
N TRP A 98 -6.90 2.20 10.65
CA TRP A 98 -6.37 3.51 10.23
C TRP A 98 -5.65 4.23 11.36
N VAL A 99 -6.23 4.29 12.56
CA VAL A 99 -5.54 4.85 13.72
C VAL A 99 -4.31 4.00 14.04
N ALA A 100 -4.44 2.66 14.04
CA ALA A 100 -3.30 1.77 14.23
C ALA A 100 -2.16 2.04 13.23
N LYS A 101 -2.48 2.29 11.96
CA LYS A 101 -1.48 2.64 10.94
C LYS A 101 -0.71 3.92 11.30
N LEU A 102 -1.39 4.96 11.79
CA LEU A 102 -0.75 6.22 12.17
C LEU A 102 0.20 6.07 13.37
N PHE A 103 -0.19 5.29 14.38
CA PHE A 103 0.72 4.91 15.48
C PHE A 103 1.94 4.14 14.94
N CYS A 104 1.74 3.22 14.01
CA CYS A 104 2.82 2.44 13.43
C CYS A 104 3.78 3.29 12.57
N GLU A 105 3.25 4.19 11.73
CA GLU A 105 4.03 5.17 10.96
C GLU A 105 4.85 6.07 11.88
N ASN A 106 4.29 6.47 13.03
CA ASN A 106 5.02 7.25 14.02
C ASN A 106 6.10 6.44 14.75
N ALA A 107 5.79 5.21 15.18
CA ALA A 107 6.75 4.29 15.79
C ALA A 107 7.94 4.03 14.85
N MET A 108 7.67 3.86 13.55
CA MET A 108 8.68 3.72 12.51
C MET A 108 9.60 4.95 12.44
N ALA A 109 9.02 6.16 12.49
CA ALA A 109 9.80 7.41 12.47
C ALA A 109 10.66 7.58 13.72
N LEU A 110 10.12 7.28 14.90
CA LEU A 110 10.88 7.32 16.16
C LEU A 110 11.99 6.28 16.19
N ASN A 111 11.74 5.07 15.67
CA ASN A 111 12.72 4.00 15.61
C ASN A 111 13.93 4.34 14.75
N MET A 112 13.78 5.21 13.74
CA MET A 112 14.90 5.71 12.95
C MET A 112 15.90 6.55 13.76
N LEU A 113 15.49 7.01 14.95
CA LEU A 113 16.31 7.82 15.86
C LEU A 113 16.66 7.07 17.15
N ALA A 114 16.42 5.77 17.24
CA ALA A 114 16.74 4.97 18.42
C ALA A 114 17.95 4.06 18.17
N GLU A 115 18.66 3.75 19.25
CA GLU A 115 19.70 2.72 19.28
C GLU A 115 19.09 1.30 19.28
N ASP A 116 19.88 0.30 18.88
CA ASP A 116 19.54 -1.13 18.89
C ASP A 116 18.18 -1.47 18.27
N GLY A 117 18.00 -1.05 17.01
CA GLY A 117 16.70 -1.05 16.32
C GLY A 117 16.37 -2.27 15.45
N GLU A 118 17.28 -3.24 15.27
CA GLU A 118 17.11 -4.30 14.24
C GLU A 118 15.91 -5.21 14.52
N GLN A 119 15.83 -5.79 15.72
CA GLN A 119 14.68 -6.63 16.12
C GLN A 119 13.36 -5.82 16.16
N ARG A 120 13.43 -4.54 16.54
CA ARG A 120 12.27 -3.65 16.56
C ARG A 120 11.76 -3.37 15.14
N TRP A 121 12.66 -3.27 14.17
CA TRP A 121 12.33 -2.99 12.77
C TRP A 121 11.49 -4.11 12.15
N GLU A 122 11.87 -5.37 12.36
CA GLU A 122 11.09 -6.51 11.86
C GLU A 122 9.65 -6.49 12.39
N ARG A 123 9.49 -6.19 13.68
CA ARG A 123 8.18 -6.06 14.32
C ARG A 123 7.37 -4.88 13.79
N VAL A 124 8.00 -3.71 13.58
CA VAL A 124 7.37 -2.53 12.97
C VAL A 124 6.85 -2.86 11.57
N LEU A 125 7.68 -3.48 10.73
CA LEU A 125 7.30 -3.84 9.36
C LEU A 125 6.13 -4.83 9.32
N LYS A 126 6.15 -5.84 10.20
CA LYS A 126 5.05 -6.80 10.34
C LYS A 126 3.73 -6.10 10.70
N LEU A 127 3.76 -5.24 11.72
CA LEU A 127 2.59 -4.48 12.17
C LEU A 127 2.09 -3.52 11.10
N LEU A 128 2.99 -2.88 10.34
CA LEU A 128 2.62 -2.03 9.22
C LEU A 128 1.86 -2.83 8.16
N SER A 129 2.37 -4.00 7.77
CA SER A 129 1.69 -4.91 6.85
C SER A 129 0.29 -5.31 7.34
N ASP A 130 0.14 -5.58 8.64
CA ASP A 130 -1.15 -5.94 9.22
C ASP A 130 -2.14 -4.77 9.24
N CYS A 131 -1.64 -3.55 9.54
CA CYS A 131 -2.42 -2.32 9.39
C CYS A 131 -2.85 -2.10 7.93
N GLU A 132 -1.95 -2.30 6.97
CA GLU A 132 -2.25 -2.18 5.54
C GLU A 132 -3.37 -3.14 5.10
N LYS A 133 -3.31 -4.39 5.54
CA LYS A 133 -4.36 -5.39 5.26
C LYS A 133 -5.68 -4.98 5.90
N ALA A 134 -5.66 -4.46 7.12
CA ALA A 134 -6.85 -4.03 7.85
C ALA A 134 -7.52 -2.81 7.20
N VAL A 135 -6.77 -1.86 6.65
CA VAL A 135 -7.36 -0.66 5.99
C VAL A 135 -7.80 -0.93 4.55
N ARG A 136 -7.11 -1.83 3.83
CA ARG A 136 -7.42 -2.13 2.43
C ARG A 136 -8.66 -3.02 2.31
N ARG A 137 -8.82 -4.02 3.19
CA ARG A 137 -9.90 -5.01 3.09
C ARG A 137 -11.14 -4.53 3.84
N THR A 138 -12.27 -4.60 3.17
CA THR A 138 -13.59 -4.30 3.73
C THR A 138 -14.57 -5.42 3.40
N GLY A 139 -15.59 -5.58 4.24
CA GLY A 139 -16.74 -6.42 3.93
C GLY A 139 -17.71 -5.66 3.05
N LYS A 140 -17.65 -5.86 1.73
CA LYS A 140 -18.63 -5.34 0.78
C LYS A 140 -19.91 -6.17 0.82
N ALA A 141 -21.05 -5.54 0.56
CA ALA A 141 -22.30 -6.27 0.37
C ALA A 141 -22.12 -7.28 -0.76
N CYS A 142 -22.58 -8.51 -0.53
CA CYS A 142 -22.55 -9.55 -1.55
C CYS A 142 -23.46 -9.11 -2.71
N PRO A 143 -22.95 -9.02 -3.95
CA PRO A 143 -23.70 -8.49 -5.08
C PRO A 143 -24.86 -9.40 -5.52
N ASP A 144 -24.85 -10.69 -5.15
CA ASP A 144 -25.94 -11.62 -5.51
C ASP A 144 -27.17 -11.45 -4.60
N CYS A 145 -26.95 -11.17 -3.32
CA CYS A 145 -28.02 -11.03 -2.34
C CYS A 145 -28.22 -9.59 -1.86
N GLY A 146 -27.49 -8.63 -2.42
CA GLY A 146 -27.51 -7.23 -1.98
C GLY A 146 -27.09 -7.01 -0.53
N GLY A 147 -26.44 -7.98 0.12
CA GLY A 147 -26.07 -7.90 1.53
C GLY A 147 -26.93 -8.71 2.51
N THR A 148 -28.06 -9.27 2.06
CA THR A 148 -29.00 -9.98 2.94
C THR A 148 -28.49 -11.35 3.41
N GLY A 149 -27.51 -11.91 2.71
CA GLY A 149 -27.05 -13.28 2.93
C GLY A 149 -28.01 -14.34 2.40
N ARG A 150 -29.11 -13.94 1.75
CA ARG A 150 -30.22 -14.81 1.37
C ARG A 150 -30.65 -14.53 -0.08
N LEU A 151 -30.93 -15.58 -0.84
CA LEU A 151 -31.52 -15.44 -2.18
C LEU A 151 -33.00 -15.79 -2.10
N GLY A 152 -33.86 -14.77 -2.23
CA GLY A 152 -35.28 -14.99 -2.46
C GLY A 152 -35.46 -15.63 -3.83
N ARG A 153 -35.90 -16.90 -3.88
CA ARG A 153 -36.28 -17.54 -5.15
C ARG A 153 -37.76 -17.27 -5.38
N LYS A 154 -38.07 -16.52 -6.43
CA LYS A 154 -39.43 -16.46 -7.00
C LYS A 154 -39.67 -17.78 -7.73
N MET A 155 -40.65 -18.55 -7.28
CA MET A 155 -41.14 -19.69 -8.04
C MET A 155 -42.57 -19.44 -8.48
N ASP A 156 -42.79 -19.69 -9.76
CA ASP A 156 -44.11 -19.80 -10.35
C ASP A 156 -44.69 -21.16 -9.95
N SER A 157 -45.66 -21.17 -9.03
CA SER A 157 -46.42 -22.36 -8.70
C SER A 157 -47.74 -22.34 -9.48
N VAL A 158 -48.05 -23.42 -10.19
CA VAL A 158 -49.33 -23.57 -10.90
C VAL A 158 -50.31 -24.21 -9.93
N THR A 159 -51.37 -23.49 -9.57
CA THR A 159 -52.47 -24.06 -8.77
C THR A 159 -53.30 -25.03 -9.62
N THR A 160 -54.09 -25.88 -8.97
CA THR A 160 -55.05 -26.79 -9.63
C THR A 160 -56.07 -26.06 -10.52
N SER A 161 -56.19 -24.73 -10.39
CA SER A 161 -57.03 -23.86 -11.21
C SER A 161 -56.32 -23.26 -12.44
N GLY A 162 -55.04 -23.60 -12.68
CA GLY A 162 -54.24 -23.02 -13.78
C GLY A 162 -53.71 -21.60 -13.49
N THR A 163 -53.94 -21.06 -12.30
CA THR A 163 -53.43 -19.75 -11.90
C THR A 163 -51.98 -19.90 -11.45
N THR A 164 -51.09 -19.10 -12.04
CA THR A 164 -49.69 -19.05 -11.60
C THR A 164 -49.61 -18.13 -10.40
N VAL A 165 -49.30 -18.68 -9.23
CA VAL A 165 -49.10 -17.93 -7.99
C VAL A 165 -47.60 -17.84 -7.74
N GLU A 166 -47.10 -16.61 -7.70
CA GLU A 166 -45.70 -16.29 -7.40
C GLU A 166 -45.47 -16.54 -5.90
N MET A 167 -44.81 -17.66 -5.58
CA MET A 167 -44.49 -18.02 -4.19
C MET A 167 -43.02 -17.73 -3.91
N THR A 168 -42.76 -17.07 -2.77
CA THR A 168 -41.39 -16.86 -2.28
C THR A 168 -41.01 -18.03 -1.38
N LEU A 169 -40.07 -18.86 -1.82
CA LEU A 169 -39.57 -19.99 -1.02
C LEU A 169 -38.76 -19.50 0.19
N PRO A 170 -38.62 -20.32 1.27
CA PRO A 170 -37.79 -19.99 2.41
C PRO A 170 -36.36 -19.68 1.98
N ASP A 171 -35.87 -18.53 2.44
CA ASP A 171 -34.58 -17.93 2.13
C ASP A 171 -33.41 -18.93 2.16
N ALA A 172 -33.02 -19.45 1.00
CA ALA A 172 -31.79 -20.24 0.91
C ALA A 172 -30.59 -19.32 1.19
N ALA A 173 -29.65 -19.80 2.00
CA ALA A 173 -28.39 -19.11 2.23
C ALA A 173 -27.73 -18.82 0.87
N CYS A 174 -27.37 -17.56 0.63
CA CYS A 174 -26.76 -17.15 -0.62
C CYS A 174 -25.48 -17.97 -0.85
N PRO A 175 -25.35 -18.74 -1.94
CA PRO A 175 -24.25 -19.66 -2.17
C PRO A 175 -22.91 -18.94 -2.30
N ARG A 176 -22.93 -17.66 -2.72
CA ARG A 176 -21.75 -16.82 -2.90
C ARG A 176 -21.14 -16.36 -1.57
N CYS A 177 -21.95 -15.82 -0.66
CA CYS A 177 -21.45 -15.36 0.65
C CYS A 177 -21.66 -16.39 1.76
N ARG A 178 -22.24 -17.56 1.44
CA ARG A 178 -22.60 -18.65 2.37
C ARG A 178 -23.41 -18.15 3.57
N GLY A 179 -24.37 -17.26 3.31
CA GLY A 179 -25.21 -16.68 4.37
C GLY A 179 -24.64 -15.43 5.06
N SER A 180 -23.36 -15.08 4.86
CA SER A 180 -22.75 -13.94 5.58
C SER A 180 -23.21 -12.56 5.08
N GLY A 181 -23.82 -12.49 3.90
CA GLY A 181 -24.19 -11.24 3.24
C GLY A 181 -23.00 -10.39 2.78
N ARG A 182 -21.75 -10.77 3.08
CA ARG A 182 -20.57 -9.95 2.80
C ARG A 182 -19.51 -10.71 2.01
N MET A 183 -18.75 -9.96 1.22
CA MET A 183 -17.56 -10.45 0.53
C MET A 183 -16.36 -9.57 0.86
N VAL A 184 -15.17 -10.17 0.81
CA VAL A 184 -13.93 -9.41 0.90
C VAL A 184 -13.82 -8.54 -0.35
N GLY A 185 -13.62 -7.25 -0.15
CA GLY A 185 -13.35 -6.31 -1.22
C GLY A 185 -12.38 -5.22 -0.79
N VAL A 186 -11.96 -4.40 -1.75
CA VAL A 186 -11.08 -3.26 -1.53
C VAL A 186 -11.92 -1.98 -1.50
N ASN A 187 -11.63 -1.08 -0.56
CA ASN A 187 -12.32 0.19 -0.48
C ASN A 187 -12.04 1.08 -1.71
N ALA A 188 -13.08 1.80 -2.15
CA ALA A 188 -12.90 2.88 -3.11
C ALA A 188 -12.05 4.00 -2.47
N LEU A 189 -11.38 4.77 -3.31
CA LEU A 189 -10.48 5.83 -2.86
C LEU A 189 -11.19 6.91 -2.00
N SER A 190 -12.43 7.25 -2.31
CA SER A 190 -13.24 8.21 -1.55
C SER A 190 -13.45 7.76 -0.10
N VAL A 191 -13.85 6.50 0.09
CA VAL A 191 -14.05 5.88 1.41
C VAL A 191 -12.74 5.84 2.20
N ILE A 192 -11.64 5.46 1.52
CA ILE A 192 -10.30 5.48 2.10
C ILE A 192 -9.93 6.89 2.60
N LYS A 193 -10.21 7.92 1.79
CA LYS A 193 -9.91 9.32 2.13
C LYS A 193 -10.65 9.78 3.37
N GLU A 194 -11.95 9.51 3.43
CA GLU A 194 -12.78 9.87 4.57
C GLU A 194 -12.30 9.18 5.86
N GLN A 195 -12.11 7.86 5.81
CA GLN A 195 -11.66 7.08 6.97
C GLN A 195 -10.30 7.53 7.48
N ARG A 196 -9.34 7.78 6.58
CA ARG A 196 -8.03 8.28 6.98
C ARG A 196 -8.13 9.67 7.60
N ASN A 197 -8.90 10.58 7.01
CA ASN A 197 -9.02 11.94 7.52
C ASN A 197 -9.65 11.97 8.92
N ALA A 198 -10.64 11.11 9.18
CA ALA A 198 -11.17 10.90 10.53
C ALA A 198 -10.07 10.38 11.48
N ALA A 199 -9.35 9.33 11.08
CA ALA A 199 -8.28 8.76 11.91
C ALA A 199 -7.14 9.75 12.20
N VAL A 200 -6.79 10.63 11.26
CA VAL A 200 -5.77 11.68 11.47
C VAL A 200 -6.22 12.66 12.56
N LYS A 201 -7.51 13.04 12.57
CA LYS A 201 -8.07 13.91 13.62
C LYS A 201 -8.07 13.20 14.97
N ASP A 202 -8.51 11.95 15.01
CA ASP A 202 -8.53 11.15 16.25
C ASP A 202 -7.12 10.97 16.81
N TYR A 203 -6.16 10.61 15.95
CA TYR A 203 -4.76 10.45 16.32
C TYR A 203 -4.14 11.75 16.83
N ALA A 204 -4.40 12.87 16.15
CA ALA A 204 -3.92 14.18 16.61
C ALA A 204 -4.48 14.52 18.00
N LEU A 205 -5.76 14.27 18.26
CA LEU A 205 -6.37 14.50 19.57
C LEU A 205 -5.73 13.65 20.66
N LEU A 206 -5.48 12.36 20.39
CA LEU A 206 -4.78 11.46 21.31
C LEU A 206 -3.37 11.99 21.63
N ARG A 207 -2.62 12.45 20.63
CA ARG A 207 -1.26 12.99 20.81
C ARG A 207 -1.24 14.31 21.57
N THR A 208 -2.10 15.24 21.21
CA THR A 208 -2.22 16.53 21.89
C THR A 208 -2.61 16.34 23.36
N SER A 209 -3.48 15.38 23.69
CA SER A 209 -3.84 15.07 25.08
C SER A 209 -2.64 14.64 25.93
N ARG A 210 -1.64 13.99 25.31
CA ARG A 210 -0.38 13.59 25.94
C ARG A 210 0.70 14.67 25.87
N ARG A 211 0.37 15.86 25.35
CA ARG A 211 1.29 17.00 25.13
C ARG A 211 2.44 16.69 24.17
N TRP A 212 2.24 15.75 23.25
CA TRP A 212 3.21 15.50 22.19
C TRP A 212 3.22 16.65 21.19
N VAL A 213 4.37 16.89 20.57
CA VAL A 213 4.60 17.95 19.59
C VAL A 213 4.72 17.33 18.20
N SER A 214 4.10 17.96 17.21
CA SER A 214 4.16 17.51 15.83
C SER A 214 5.42 18.03 15.13
N VAL A 215 6.22 17.12 14.56
CA VAL A 215 7.36 17.42 13.70
C VAL A 215 7.06 16.90 12.30
N GLY A 216 6.50 17.77 11.46
CA GLY A 216 5.88 17.33 10.21
C GLY A 216 4.61 16.52 10.47
N ARG A 217 4.58 15.26 10.02
CA ARG A 217 3.50 14.32 10.34
C ARG A 217 3.85 13.34 11.47
N ALA A 218 5.11 13.32 11.91
CA ALA A 218 5.53 12.57 13.09
C ALA A 218 5.15 13.35 14.35
N TRP A 219 4.98 12.62 15.45
CA TRP A 219 4.74 13.16 16.76
C TRP A 219 5.84 12.68 17.69
N VAL A 220 6.42 13.61 18.43
CA VAL A 220 7.49 13.36 19.39
C VAL A 220 7.09 13.89 20.76
N PRO A 221 7.54 13.25 21.86
CA PRO A 221 7.40 13.86 23.18
C PRO A 221 8.17 15.20 23.27
N PRO A 222 7.67 16.17 24.06
CA PRO A 222 8.19 17.53 24.09
C PRO A 222 9.66 17.64 24.56
N GLU A 223 10.13 16.67 25.34
CA GLU A 223 11.53 16.58 25.80
C GLU A 223 12.52 16.30 24.66
N TYR A 224 12.07 15.65 23.58
CA TYR A 224 12.90 15.39 22.39
C TYR A 224 12.83 16.54 21.39
N ASP A 225 11.67 17.18 21.21
CA ASP A 225 11.48 18.27 20.24
C ASP A 225 12.54 19.37 20.36
N ARG A 226 12.87 19.78 21.58
CA ARG A 226 13.89 20.82 21.84
C ARG A 226 15.31 20.40 21.50
N LYS A 227 15.58 19.09 21.53
CA LYS A 227 16.91 18.50 21.30
C LYS A 227 17.11 18.03 19.87
N LEU A 228 16.04 17.98 19.06
CA LEU A 228 16.14 17.50 17.68
C LEU A 228 17.01 18.42 16.84
N GLY A 229 18.03 17.81 16.22
CA GLY A 229 18.79 18.44 15.15
C GLY A 229 17.99 18.57 13.85
N ILE A 230 18.51 19.34 12.89
CA ILE A 230 17.99 19.50 11.53
C ILE A 230 17.96 18.14 10.82
N ARG A 231 19.01 17.33 10.93
CA ARG A 231 19.06 16.00 10.31
C ARG A 231 17.96 15.08 10.86
N GLN A 232 17.83 15.03 12.19
CA GLN A 232 16.83 14.20 12.87
C GLN A 232 15.40 14.67 12.57
N THR A 233 15.19 15.98 12.54
CA THR A 233 13.93 16.60 12.09
C THR A 233 13.58 16.14 10.67
N CYS A 234 14.54 16.11 9.75
CA CYS A 234 14.31 15.65 8.38
C CYS A 234 14.04 14.13 8.31
N ILE A 235 14.69 13.31 9.15
CA ILE A 235 14.40 11.88 9.26
C ILE A 235 12.93 11.64 9.66
N LEU A 236 12.44 12.35 10.68
CA LEU A 236 11.05 12.25 11.13
C LEU A 236 10.06 12.66 10.05
N LYS A 237 10.34 13.79 9.38
CA LYS A 237 9.51 14.33 8.30
C LYS A 237 9.46 13.41 7.08
N ARG A 238 10.59 12.85 6.66
CA ARG A 238 10.67 11.95 5.49
C ARG A 238 9.92 10.65 5.72
N THR A 239 10.04 10.09 6.93
CA THR A 239 9.43 8.80 7.27
C THR A 239 7.89 8.90 7.28
N THR A 240 7.33 10.07 7.57
CA THR A 240 5.87 10.26 7.73
C THR A 240 5.20 11.16 6.67
N GLY A 241 5.92 12.11 6.07
CA GLY A 241 5.40 13.21 5.24
C GLY A 241 5.40 12.97 3.73
N ALA A 242 6.01 11.88 3.26
CA ALA A 242 6.34 11.64 1.86
C ALA A 242 5.21 11.08 0.96
N MET A 243 3.98 10.96 1.48
CA MET A 243 2.93 10.17 0.84
C MET A 243 2.31 10.88 -0.36
N CYS A 244 1.97 10.11 -1.40
CA CYS A 244 1.17 10.58 -2.53
C CYS A 244 -0.23 11.01 -2.03
N GLU A 245 -0.61 12.26 -2.29
CA GLU A 245 -1.89 12.83 -1.84
C GLU A 245 -3.08 12.22 -2.57
N ALA A 246 -2.90 11.83 -3.83
CA ALA A 246 -3.96 11.22 -4.64
C ALA A 246 -4.47 9.92 -4.02
N CYS A 247 -3.56 9.04 -3.56
CA CYS A 247 -3.90 7.74 -2.97
C CYS A 247 -3.66 7.67 -1.46
N LEU A 248 -3.33 8.79 -0.81
CA LEU A 248 -2.94 8.86 0.60
C LEU A 248 -1.88 7.80 0.94
N GLY A 249 -0.90 7.67 0.08
CA GLY A 249 0.18 6.69 0.15
C GLY A 249 -0.16 5.22 0.32
N LEU A 250 -1.37 4.79 -0.08
CA LEU A 250 -1.65 3.36 -0.24
C LEU A 250 -1.08 2.78 -1.54
N GLY A 251 -0.83 3.64 -2.53
CA GLY A 251 -0.39 3.26 -3.87
C GLY A 251 -1.49 2.59 -4.71
N ARG A 252 -2.49 1.97 -4.12
CA ARG A 252 -3.60 1.30 -4.82
C ARG A 252 -4.95 1.65 -4.21
N SER A 253 -5.98 1.69 -5.04
CA SER A 253 -7.38 1.86 -4.63
C SER A 253 -8.27 0.78 -5.22
N GLY A 254 -9.44 0.57 -4.63
CA GLY A 254 -10.43 -0.36 -5.13
C GLY A 254 -10.81 -0.06 -6.58
N CYS A 255 -10.90 -1.10 -7.40
CA CYS A 255 -11.31 -0.98 -8.80
C CYS A 255 -12.78 -0.56 -8.86
N THR A 256 -13.08 0.53 -9.57
CA THR A 256 -14.44 1.07 -9.68
C THR A 256 -15.36 0.17 -10.49
N ALA A 257 -14.88 -0.44 -11.58
CA ALA A 257 -15.68 -1.30 -12.46
C ALA A 257 -16.30 -2.51 -11.74
N CYS A 258 -15.54 -3.14 -10.84
CA CYS A 258 -16.04 -4.25 -10.02
C CYS A 258 -16.43 -3.85 -8.58
N ASN A 259 -16.47 -2.54 -8.29
CA ASN A 259 -16.67 -1.99 -6.95
C ASN A 259 -15.77 -2.64 -5.87
N GLY A 260 -14.52 -2.89 -6.24
CA GLY A 260 -13.50 -3.49 -5.38
C GLY A 260 -13.72 -4.97 -5.04
N THR A 261 -14.55 -5.71 -5.78
CA THR A 261 -14.76 -7.16 -5.54
C THR A 261 -13.85 -8.06 -6.38
N GLY A 262 -13.26 -7.53 -7.45
CA GLY A 262 -12.42 -8.26 -8.40
C GLY A 262 -13.18 -9.05 -9.45
N ALA A 263 -14.50 -9.14 -9.36
CA ALA A 263 -15.32 -9.90 -10.31
C ALA A 263 -16.51 -9.07 -10.80
N VAL A 264 -16.89 -9.28 -12.06
CA VAL A 264 -18.08 -8.71 -12.69
C VAL A 264 -19.01 -9.84 -13.11
N LYS A 265 -20.30 -9.53 -13.33
CA LYS A 265 -21.25 -10.49 -13.89
C LYS A 265 -20.76 -10.94 -15.27
N CYS A 266 -20.97 -12.22 -15.58
CA CYS A 266 -20.66 -12.74 -16.90
C CYS A 266 -21.55 -12.04 -17.93
N ASP A 267 -20.93 -11.55 -18.99
CA ASP A 267 -21.56 -10.83 -20.09
C ASP A 267 -21.90 -11.74 -21.29
N GLU A 268 -21.59 -13.04 -21.19
CA GLU A 268 -21.92 -14.03 -22.21
C GLU A 268 -23.42 -14.04 -22.48
N GLU A 269 -23.78 -14.02 -23.76
CA GLU A 269 -25.16 -13.95 -24.20
C GLU A 269 -25.98 -15.14 -23.70
N GLY A 270 -27.14 -14.86 -23.08
CA GLY A 270 -28.01 -15.87 -22.50
C GLY A 270 -27.47 -16.53 -21.23
N CYS A 271 -26.41 -15.98 -20.61
CA CYS A 271 -25.89 -16.44 -19.34
C CYS A 271 -26.69 -15.85 -18.16
N GLU A 272 -27.48 -16.69 -17.51
CA GLU A 272 -28.17 -16.37 -16.27
C GLU A 272 -27.50 -17.11 -15.12
N ASP A 273 -26.75 -16.38 -14.29
CA ASP A 273 -25.99 -16.91 -13.13
C ASP A 273 -25.10 -18.11 -13.47
N GLY A 274 -24.53 -18.10 -14.68
CA GLY A 274 -23.62 -19.15 -15.15
C GLY A 274 -24.31 -20.28 -15.89
N ILE A 275 -25.61 -20.17 -16.17
CA ILE A 275 -26.37 -21.18 -16.91
C ILE A 275 -26.82 -20.57 -18.23
N ILE A 276 -26.61 -21.30 -19.33
CA ILE A 276 -27.20 -20.97 -20.63
C ILE A 276 -28.28 -22.00 -20.93
N VAL A 277 -29.45 -21.50 -21.29
CA VAL A 277 -30.62 -22.28 -21.65
C VAL A 277 -30.78 -22.25 -23.17
N LYS A 278 -30.69 -23.41 -23.83
CA LYS A 278 -30.93 -23.54 -25.27
C LYS A 278 -32.16 -24.40 -25.52
N GLN A 279 -33.08 -23.92 -26.36
CA GLN A 279 -34.16 -24.75 -26.89
C GLN A 279 -33.59 -25.65 -27.98
N VAL A 280 -33.83 -26.95 -27.85
CA VAL A 280 -33.41 -27.94 -28.85
C VAL A 280 -34.68 -28.52 -29.47
N ALA A 281 -34.81 -28.39 -30.79
CA ALA A 281 -35.84 -29.07 -31.53
C ALA A 281 -35.56 -30.59 -31.46
N GLY A 282 -36.44 -31.35 -30.82
CA GLY A 282 -36.35 -32.80 -30.84
C GLY A 282 -36.66 -33.32 -32.24
N LEU A 283 -35.76 -34.10 -32.83
CA LEU A 283 -36.10 -35.02 -33.92
C LEU A 283 -36.84 -36.20 -33.27
N GLY A 284 -38.16 -36.25 -33.47
CA GLY A 284 -39.04 -37.28 -32.94
C GLY A 284 -38.79 -38.65 -33.56
N GLY A 285 -39.07 -39.69 -32.78
CA GLY A 285 -39.07 -41.08 -33.22
C GLY A 285 -40.29 -41.44 -34.07
N ASP A 286 -40.22 -42.62 -34.69
CA ASP A 286 -41.14 -43.12 -35.71
C ASP A 286 -42.53 -43.43 -35.12
N GLY A 287 -43.55 -42.64 -35.49
CA GLY A 287 -44.96 -42.93 -35.21
C GLY A 287 -45.86 -41.70 -35.10
N ASP A 288 -47.15 -41.87 -35.47
CA ASP A 288 -48.21 -40.85 -35.67
C ASP A 288 -48.63 -40.01 -34.44
N GLN A 289 -47.76 -39.85 -33.44
CA GLN A 289 -47.96 -38.93 -32.32
C GLN A 289 -46.71 -38.07 -32.10
N ALA A 290 -46.46 -37.19 -33.07
CA ALA A 290 -45.43 -36.16 -33.01
C ALA A 290 -45.81 -35.05 -32.00
N TRP A 291 -45.71 -35.33 -30.71
CA TRP A 291 -45.70 -34.27 -29.69
C TRP A 291 -44.35 -33.53 -29.81
N ARG A 292 -44.34 -32.30 -30.35
CA ARG A 292 -43.18 -31.39 -30.23
C ARG A 292 -43.00 -31.04 -28.75
N LYS A 293 -42.31 -31.89 -27.99
CA LYS A 293 -41.79 -31.49 -26.68
C LYS A 293 -40.53 -30.69 -26.95
N GLU A 294 -40.66 -29.38 -26.81
CA GLU A 294 -39.55 -28.45 -26.84
C GLU A 294 -38.59 -28.81 -25.69
N HIS A 295 -37.45 -29.43 -26.03
CA HIS A 295 -36.50 -29.85 -25.01
C HIS A 295 -35.64 -28.64 -24.63
N VAL A 296 -35.73 -28.24 -23.36
CA VAL A 296 -34.93 -27.15 -22.81
C VAL A 296 -33.64 -27.73 -22.25
N MET A 297 -32.51 -27.51 -22.92
CA MET A 297 -31.19 -27.95 -22.45
C MET A 297 -30.56 -26.84 -21.59
N ARG A 298 -30.32 -27.13 -20.31
CA ARG A 298 -29.57 -26.26 -19.41
C ARG A 298 -28.12 -26.71 -19.36
N SER A 299 -27.19 -25.81 -19.66
CA SER A 299 -25.77 -26.10 -19.68
C SER A 299 -24.99 -25.06 -18.89
N LYS A 300 -23.80 -25.41 -18.41
CA LYS A 300 -22.89 -24.42 -17.82
C LYS A 300 -22.47 -23.46 -18.92
N CYS A 301 -22.56 -22.16 -18.65
CA CYS A 301 -22.02 -21.12 -19.50
C CYS A 301 -20.55 -21.42 -19.79
N PRO A 302 -20.12 -21.51 -21.06
CA PRO A 302 -18.74 -21.83 -21.42
C PRO A 302 -17.77 -20.72 -21.01
N ALA A 303 -18.21 -19.45 -21.06
CA ALA A 303 -17.38 -18.29 -20.78
C ALA A 303 -17.03 -18.11 -19.29
N CYS A 304 -17.93 -18.50 -18.37
CA CYS A 304 -17.67 -18.44 -16.92
C CYS A 304 -17.58 -19.82 -16.25
N GLY A 305 -17.73 -20.91 -17.01
CA GLY A 305 -17.68 -22.28 -16.50
C GLY A 305 -18.76 -22.61 -15.47
N GLY A 306 -19.91 -21.94 -15.50
CA GLY A 306 -20.98 -22.14 -14.53
C GLY A 306 -20.94 -21.25 -13.29
N LYS A 307 -20.04 -20.26 -13.23
CA LYS A 307 -19.87 -19.39 -12.04
C LYS A 307 -20.73 -18.11 -12.05
N GLY A 308 -21.26 -17.73 -13.21
CA GLY A 308 -22.03 -16.48 -13.41
C GLY A 308 -21.20 -15.20 -13.33
N LEU A 309 -19.89 -15.33 -13.15
CA LEU A 309 -18.96 -14.23 -12.90
C LEU A 309 -17.66 -14.47 -13.63
N GLN A 310 -17.04 -13.38 -14.04
CA GLN A 310 -15.71 -13.37 -14.63
C GLN A 310 -14.80 -12.42 -13.87
N ALA A 311 -13.49 -12.65 -14.01
CA ALA A 311 -12.51 -11.71 -13.50
C ALA A 311 -12.76 -10.34 -14.14
N CYS A 312 -12.82 -9.30 -13.31
CA CYS A 312 -13.01 -7.95 -13.81
C CYS A 312 -11.88 -7.60 -14.79
N PRO A 313 -12.17 -7.18 -16.03
CA PRO A 313 -11.15 -6.93 -17.04
C PRO A 313 -10.18 -5.82 -16.62
N ASP A 314 -10.69 -4.74 -16.04
CA ASP A 314 -9.90 -3.57 -15.64
C ASP A 314 -8.87 -3.86 -14.55
N CYS A 315 -9.15 -4.81 -13.65
CA CYS A 315 -8.24 -5.16 -12.56
C CYS A 315 -7.73 -6.60 -12.61
N VAL A 316 -8.12 -7.36 -13.63
CA VAL A 316 -7.77 -8.76 -13.85
C VAL A 316 -7.95 -9.59 -12.57
N GLY A 317 -9.09 -9.44 -11.90
CA GLY A 317 -9.37 -10.18 -10.66
C GLY A 317 -8.77 -9.60 -9.37
N ARG A 318 -7.87 -8.61 -9.44
CA ARG A 318 -7.12 -8.10 -8.27
C ARG A 318 -7.92 -7.17 -7.35
N ALA A 319 -9.14 -6.82 -7.72
CA ALA A 319 -10.03 -5.91 -7.00
C ALA A 319 -9.48 -4.48 -6.78
N SER A 320 -8.29 -4.16 -7.30
CA SER A 320 -7.61 -2.89 -7.07
C SER A 320 -6.80 -2.47 -8.29
N VAL A 321 -6.66 -1.16 -8.47
CA VAL A 321 -5.87 -0.51 -9.51
C VAL A 321 -4.75 0.32 -8.88
N ALA A 322 -3.63 0.44 -9.57
CA ALA A 322 -2.52 1.29 -9.14
C ALA A 322 -2.90 2.77 -9.27
N CYS A 323 -2.42 3.59 -8.34
CA CYS A 323 -2.57 5.03 -8.40
C CYS A 323 -1.67 5.58 -9.51
N GLU A 324 -2.29 6.21 -10.50
CA GLU A 324 -1.61 6.78 -11.67
C GLU A 324 -0.59 7.85 -11.28
N THR A 325 -0.91 8.72 -10.31
CA THR A 325 -0.04 9.82 -9.88
C THR A 325 1.31 9.35 -9.34
N CYS A 326 1.35 8.18 -8.71
CA CYS A 326 2.57 7.64 -8.10
C CYS A 326 3.02 6.31 -8.68
N GLY A 327 2.40 5.85 -9.77
CA GLY A 327 2.68 4.55 -10.39
C GLY A 327 2.49 3.36 -9.44
N GLY A 328 1.65 3.48 -8.42
CA GLY A 328 1.48 2.42 -7.41
C GLY A 328 2.40 2.51 -6.19
N THR A 329 3.39 3.41 -6.15
CA THR A 329 4.37 3.48 -5.05
C THR A 329 3.80 4.04 -3.74
N GLY A 330 2.75 4.83 -3.81
CA GLY A 330 2.20 5.55 -2.67
C GLY A 330 3.06 6.73 -2.19
N MET A 331 4.12 7.09 -2.92
CA MET A 331 5.00 8.19 -2.51
C MET A 331 5.01 9.32 -3.54
N ARG A 332 5.30 10.54 -3.07
CA ARG A 332 5.59 11.68 -3.96
C ARG A 332 6.94 11.46 -4.66
N VAL A 333 7.19 12.22 -5.72
CA VAL A 333 8.49 12.18 -6.40
C VAL A 333 9.60 12.72 -5.49
N ILE A 334 10.81 12.18 -5.65
CA ILE A 334 11.97 12.59 -4.86
C ILE A 334 12.30 14.06 -5.14
N CYS A 335 12.62 14.83 -4.09
CA CYS A 335 13.03 16.22 -4.24
C CYS A 335 14.45 16.27 -4.81
N ARG A 336 14.58 16.74 -6.06
CA ARG A 336 15.87 16.88 -6.76
C ARG A 336 16.82 17.93 -6.16
N LYS A 337 16.32 18.85 -5.33
CA LYS A 337 17.16 19.89 -4.72
C LYS A 337 18.02 19.36 -3.58
N CYS A 338 17.53 18.34 -2.90
CA CYS A 338 18.21 17.71 -1.77
C CYS A 338 18.39 16.22 -1.99
N ASP A 339 18.16 15.71 -3.19
CA ASP A 339 18.23 14.28 -3.55
C ASP A 339 17.57 13.37 -2.52
N GLY A 340 16.36 13.73 -2.09
CA GLY A 340 15.63 12.96 -1.08
C GLY A 340 16.03 13.22 0.37
N GLN A 341 17.12 13.94 0.64
CA GLN A 341 17.67 14.08 2.00
C GLN A 341 16.81 14.91 2.96
N GLY A 342 16.06 15.87 2.44
CA GLY A 342 15.24 16.80 3.23
C GLY A 342 15.99 18.03 3.74
N PHE A 343 17.32 18.01 3.72
CA PHE A 343 18.19 19.13 4.07
C PHE A 343 19.17 19.43 2.94
N ALA A 344 19.79 20.60 2.99
CA ALA A 344 20.86 21.02 2.08
C ALA A 344 21.98 21.68 2.88
N THR A 345 23.15 21.85 2.27
CA THR A 345 24.29 22.54 2.89
C THR A 345 23.88 23.93 3.39
N CYS A 346 24.23 24.25 4.63
CA CYS A 346 23.93 25.55 5.22
C CYS A 346 24.72 26.63 4.48
N ARG A 347 24.02 27.60 3.90
CA ARG A 347 24.64 28.69 3.13
C ARG A 347 25.50 29.62 3.97
N LYS A 348 25.17 29.78 5.26
CA LYS A 348 25.86 30.72 6.15
C LYS A 348 27.26 30.23 6.54
N CYS A 349 27.41 28.94 6.83
CA CYS A 349 28.68 28.34 7.20
C CYS A 349 29.30 27.48 6.08
N ALA A 350 28.66 27.42 4.91
CA ALA A 350 29.08 26.58 3.79
C ALA A 350 29.33 25.10 4.16
N GLY A 351 28.59 24.57 5.13
CA GLY A 351 28.76 23.18 5.59
C GLY A 351 29.67 23.00 6.80
N SER A 352 30.45 24.00 7.20
CA SER A 352 31.44 23.85 8.28
C SER A 352 30.83 23.75 9.68
N GLY A 353 29.55 24.10 9.83
CA GLY A 353 28.92 24.22 11.14
C GLY A 353 29.37 25.46 11.93
N ARG A 354 30.38 26.20 11.46
CA ARG A 354 30.95 27.38 12.15
C ARG A 354 30.88 28.63 11.29
N TYR A 355 30.65 29.77 11.92
CA TYR A 355 30.65 31.09 11.27
C TYR A 355 31.29 32.12 12.19
N ARG A 356 32.40 32.74 11.75
CA ARG A 356 33.20 33.69 12.54
C ARG A 356 33.64 33.10 13.89
N ASP A 357 34.26 31.92 13.83
CA ASP A 357 34.82 31.17 14.97
C ASP A 357 33.83 30.80 16.08
N ARG A 358 32.54 30.86 15.77
CA ARG A 358 31.46 30.42 16.65
C ARG A 358 30.57 29.41 15.94
N GLU A 359 29.82 28.65 16.71
CA GLU A 359 28.78 27.79 16.16
C GLU A 359 27.82 28.61 15.30
N CYS A 360 27.54 28.10 14.11
CA CYS A 360 26.67 28.78 13.17
C CYS A 360 25.24 28.76 13.70
N ALA A 361 24.76 29.90 14.21
CA ALA A 361 23.41 30.04 14.77
C ALA A 361 22.28 29.62 13.80
N SER A 362 22.51 29.68 12.49
CA SER A 362 21.51 29.27 11.48
C SER A 362 21.34 27.76 11.35
N CYS A 363 22.36 26.97 11.70
CA CYS A 363 22.32 25.51 11.64
C CYS A 363 22.67 24.83 12.96
N ARG A 364 22.87 25.62 14.04
CA ARG A 364 23.27 25.14 15.36
C ARG A 364 24.45 24.15 15.31
N GLY A 365 25.48 24.49 14.54
CA GLY A 365 26.66 23.62 14.41
C GLY A 365 26.54 22.48 13.38
N GLU A 366 25.36 22.15 12.86
CA GLU A 366 25.20 20.93 12.02
C GLU A 366 25.72 21.02 10.57
N GLY A 367 26.04 22.23 10.11
CA GLY A 367 26.49 22.45 8.72
C GLY A 367 25.37 22.32 7.67
N VAL A 368 24.14 21.99 8.05
CA VAL A 368 23.01 21.81 7.13
C VAL A 368 21.83 22.71 7.49
N ALA A 369 20.96 22.97 6.52
CA ALA A 369 19.71 23.69 6.69
C ALA A 369 18.57 22.87 6.08
N ILE A 370 17.36 22.97 6.65
CA ILE A 370 16.17 22.33 6.08
C ILE A 370 15.99 22.79 4.64
N CYS A 371 15.76 21.85 3.73
CA CYS A 371 15.60 22.15 2.32
C CYS A 371 14.35 23.02 2.13
N SER A 372 14.52 24.22 1.59
CA SER A 372 13.42 25.18 1.44
C SER A 372 12.35 24.77 0.42
N THR A 373 12.62 23.76 -0.42
CA THR A 373 11.68 23.29 -1.45
C THR A 373 10.73 22.21 -0.93
N CYS A 374 11.25 21.27 -0.13
CA CYS A 374 10.47 20.16 0.43
C CYS A 374 10.20 20.32 1.94
N LEU A 375 10.72 21.37 2.57
CA LEU A 375 10.56 21.69 3.99
C LEU A 375 10.97 20.56 4.95
N GLY A 376 11.89 19.69 4.52
CA GLY A 376 12.37 18.55 5.30
C GLY A 376 11.83 17.21 4.85
N ASP A 377 10.80 17.15 4.02
CA ASP A 377 10.13 15.89 3.64
C ASP A 377 10.91 15.05 2.64
N GLY A 378 11.97 15.60 2.04
CA GLY A 378 12.76 14.93 1.01
C GLY A 378 12.03 14.70 -0.33
N ARG A 379 10.76 15.08 -0.44
CA ARG A 379 9.94 14.87 -1.65
C ARG A 379 9.41 16.17 -2.20
N ALA A 380 9.23 16.23 -3.52
CA ALA A 380 8.73 17.44 -4.15
C ALA A 380 7.32 17.73 -3.63
N THR A 381 7.08 19.00 -3.31
CA THR A 381 5.72 19.49 -3.10
C THR A 381 5.08 19.63 -4.48
N ASP A 382 3.80 19.31 -4.63
CA ASP A 382 3.08 19.33 -5.91
C ASP A 382 2.90 20.75 -6.49
N LYS A 383 3.72 21.72 -6.05
CA LYS A 383 3.81 23.05 -6.66
C LYS A 383 4.50 22.95 -8.02
N LYS A 384 3.66 22.63 -9.01
CA LYS A 384 3.77 22.86 -10.46
C LYS A 384 4.85 22.04 -11.18
N ARG A 385 4.43 20.89 -11.72
CA ARG A 385 4.77 20.60 -13.12
C ARG A 385 3.92 21.57 -13.94
N ASN A 386 4.59 22.48 -14.66
CA ASN A 386 3.97 23.44 -15.57
C ASN A 386 2.97 22.77 -16.52
#